data_AF-A0A7X4A056-F1
#
_entry.id   AF-A0A7X4A056-F1
#
_cell.length_a   1.000
_cell.length_b   1.000
_cell.length_c   1.000
_cell.angle_alpha   90.00
_cell.angle_beta   90.00
_cell.angle_gamma   90.00
#
_symmetry.space_group_name_H-M   'P 1'
#
loop_
_entity.id
_entity.type
_entity.pdbx_description
1 polymer ?
#
loop_
_entity_poly.entity_id
_entity_poly.type
_entity_poly.pdbx_seq_one_letter_code
_entity_poly.pdbx_strand_id
1 'polypeptide(L)'
;MRAVALGNRFRDWLNNGLARSILGIALLLPYRVRGPFVGTLVAYVAAPLIGWRTRILENLDLAMPELSSAERRRIARRVPDNFGRTVIEIYSGEEFVARAQAAKLEGPGVAALKAARDARRPVILVTAHFGNYDVPRA
;
A
#
# COMPACT_ATOMS: atom_id res chain seq x y z
N MET A 1 31.78 6.47 5.02
CA MET A 1 30.73 5.78 5.81
C MET A 1 29.95 6.84 6.57
N ARG A 2 28.70 7.11 6.17
CA ARG A 2 27.83 8.05 6.90
C ARG A 2 27.42 7.40 8.22
N ALA A 3 27.63 8.11 9.32
CA ALA A 3 27.16 7.71 10.64
C ALA A 3 25.66 7.36 10.53
N VAL A 4 25.32 6.10 10.79
CA VAL A 4 23.94 5.72 11.09
C VAL A 4 23.58 6.59 12.29
N ALA A 5 22.67 7.55 12.09
CA ALA A 5 22.17 8.37 13.17
C ALA A 5 21.69 7.40 14.25
N LEU A 6 22.36 7.41 15.41
CA LEU A 6 21.87 6.75 16.62
C LEU A 6 20.63 7.52 17.04
N GLY A 7 19.53 7.28 16.32
CA GLY A 7 18.20 7.68 16.74
C GLY A 7 17.98 7.20 18.16
N ASN A 8 17.20 7.96 18.91
CA ASN A 8 16.90 7.63 20.30
C ASN A 8 16.18 6.27 20.32
N ARG A 9 16.91 5.18 20.59
CA ARG A 9 16.41 3.79 20.60
C ARG A 9 15.13 3.63 21.40
N PHE A 10 14.97 4.41 22.47
CA PHE A 10 13.76 4.44 23.29
C PHE A 10 12.55 4.96 22.50
N ARG A 11 12.72 6.04 21.72
CA ARG A 11 11.68 6.58 20.84
C ARG A 11 11.30 5.59 19.74
N ASP A 12 12.28 4.90 19.17
CA ASP A 12 12.01 3.88 18.14
C ASP A 12 11.21 2.71 18.72
N TRP A 13 11.55 2.28 19.94
CA TRP A 13 10.78 1.28 20.69
C TRP A 13 9.35 1.72 20.96
N LEU A 14 9.15 2.97 21.40
CA LEU A 14 7.83 3.53 21.66
C LEU A 14 6.99 3.61 20.37
N ASN A 15 7.59 4.10 19.28
CA ASN A 15 6.94 4.18 17.98
C ASN A 15 6.54 2.79 17.47
N ASN A 16 7.43 1.81 17.58
CA ASN A 16 7.14 0.42 17.20
C ASN A 16 6.02 -0.17 18.06
N GLY A 17 6.06 0.04 19.38
CA GLY A 17 5.00 -0.41 20.29
C GLY A 17 3.64 0.18 19.91
N LEU A 18 3.58 1.49 19.69
CA LEU A 18 2.36 2.17 19.25
C LEU A 18 1.85 1.64 17.90
N ALA A 19 2.74 1.51 16.91
CA ALA A 19 2.38 1.00 15.60
C ALA A 19 1.84 -0.43 15.67
N ARG A 20 2.51 -1.31 16.43
CA ARG A 20 2.07 -2.69 16.67
C ARG A 20 0.73 -2.76 17.39
N SER A 21 0.49 -1.90 18.37
CA SER A 21 -0.80 -1.85 19.06
C SER A 21 -1.93 -1.42 18.12
N ILE A 22 -1.72 -0.37 17.32
CA ILE A 22 -2.72 0.10 16.34
C ILE A 22 -3.01 -1.01 15.31
N LEU A 23 -1.97 -1.64 14.77
CA LEU A 23 -2.13 -2.75 13.83
C LEU A 23 -2.81 -3.95 14.49
N GLY A 24 -2.39 -4.33 15.69
CA GLY A 24 -2.99 -5.43 16.45
C GLY A 24 -4.49 -5.23 16.69
N ILE A 25 -4.90 -4.01 17.07
CA ILE A 25 -6.32 -3.66 17.23
C ILE A 25 -7.05 -3.76 15.89
N ALA A 26 -6.47 -3.25 14.80
CA ALA A 26 -7.07 -3.38 13.47
C ALA A 26 -7.19 -4.84 13.02
N LEU A 27 -6.26 -5.71 13.41
CA LEU A 27 -6.27 -7.14 13.10
C LEU A 27 -7.37 -7.92 13.84
N LEU A 28 -7.94 -7.38 14.93
CA LEU A 28 -9.12 -7.97 15.60
C LEU A 28 -10.38 -7.92 14.72
N LEU A 29 -10.42 -7.03 13.71
CA LEU A 29 -11.53 -6.96 12.77
C LEU A 29 -11.49 -8.14 11.79
N PRO A 30 -12.65 -8.72 11.42
CA PRO A 30 -12.71 -9.72 10.35
C PRO A 30 -12.10 -9.19 9.06
N TYR A 31 -11.34 -10.03 8.36
CA TYR A 31 -10.57 -9.65 7.17
C TYR A 31 -11.37 -8.86 6.12
N ARG A 32 -12.62 -9.27 5.86
CA ARG A 32 -13.49 -8.63 4.87
C ARG A 32 -13.80 -7.16 5.16
N VAL A 33 -13.87 -6.77 6.43
CA VAL A 33 -14.22 -5.39 6.84
C VAL A 33 -13.00 -4.57 7.24
N ARG A 34 -11.90 -5.25 7.59
CA ARG A 34 -10.64 -4.64 8.04
C ARG A 34 -10.08 -3.65 7.02
N GLY A 35 -9.97 -4.05 5.74
CA GLY A 35 -9.47 -3.20 4.66
C GLY A 35 -10.27 -1.89 4.50
N PRO A 36 -11.59 -1.95 4.22
CA PRO A 36 -12.42 -0.75 4.12
C PRO A 36 -12.39 0.13 5.37
N PHE A 37 -12.37 -0.46 6.57
CA PHE A 37 -12.31 0.28 7.82
C PHE A 37 -11.01 1.09 7.94
N VAL A 38 -9.85 0.44 7.79
CA VAL A 38 -8.55 1.11 7.92
C VAL A 38 -8.34 2.12 6.79
N GLY A 39 -8.74 1.80 5.55
CA GLY A 39 -8.71 2.75 4.44
C GLY A 39 -9.51 4.03 4.73
N THR A 40 -10.73 3.88 5.22
CA THR A 40 -11.58 5.02 5.62
C THR A 40 -10.94 5.84 6.73
N LEU A 41 -10.44 5.18 7.79
CA LEU A 41 -9.77 5.86 8.90
C LEU A 41 -8.58 6.69 8.41
N VAL A 42 -7.73 6.10 7.55
CA VAL A 42 -6.58 6.80 6.99
C VAL A 42 -7.00 7.97 6.10
N ALA A 43 -8.01 7.81 5.25
CA ALA A 43 -8.45 8.84 4.31
C ALA A 43 -9.12 10.05 4.96
N TYR A 44 -9.89 9.83 6.00
CA TYR A 44 -10.72 10.86 6.61
C TYR A 44 -10.15 11.40 7.93
N VAL A 45 -9.32 10.62 8.64
CA VAL A 45 -8.73 11.05 9.92
C VAL A 45 -7.25 11.33 9.78
N ALA A 46 -6.43 10.33 9.41
CA ALA A 46 -4.98 10.50 9.43
C ALA A 46 -4.48 11.48 8.36
N ALA A 47 -4.84 11.25 7.08
CA ALA A 47 -4.34 11.99 5.93
C ALA A 47 -4.51 13.52 5.99
N PRO A 48 -5.67 14.09 6.41
CA PRO A 48 -5.78 15.53 6.56
C PRO A 48 -4.93 16.09 7.71
N LEU A 49 -4.78 15.37 8.82
CA LEU A 49 -4.03 15.83 10.00
C LEU A 49 -2.52 15.89 9.74
N ILE A 50 -2.01 14.99 8.91
CA ILE A 50 -0.56 14.89 8.63
C ILE A 50 -0.17 15.50 7.26
N GLY A 51 -1.07 16.24 6.62
CA GLY A 51 -0.78 17.00 5.38
C GLY A 51 -0.63 16.16 4.11
N TRP A 52 -1.03 14.88 4.11
CA TRP A 52 -0.87 14.01 2.95
C TRP A 52 -1.65 14.48 1.72
N ARG A 53 -2.83 15.08 1.92
CA ARG A 53 -3.63 15.59 0.79
C ARG A 53 -2.87 16.63 -0.01
N THR A 54 -2.17 17.55 0.65
CA THR A 54 -1.33 18.56 0.01
C THR A 54 -0.20 17.90 -0.76
N ARG A 55 0.54 16.98 -0.12
CA ARG A 55 1.65 16.25 -0.77
C ARG A 55 1.19 15.46 -2.00
N ILE A 56 -0.01 14.87 -1.96
CA ILE A 56 -0.55 14.16 -3.12
C ILE A 56 -0.87 15.13 -4.25
N LEU A 57 -1.44 16.30 -3.96
CA LEU A 57 -1.72 17.31 -4.98
C LEU A 57 -0.43 17.82 -5.62
N GLU A 58 0.60 18.13 -4.83
CA GLU A 58 1.93 18.53 -5.33
C GLU A 58 2.53 17.47 -6.26
N ASN A 59 2.41 16.18 -5.91
CA ASN A 59 2.87 15.10 -6.77
C ASN A 59 2.06 14.99 -8.07
N LEU A 60 0.74 15.21 -8.02
CA LEU A 60 -0.11 15.20 -9.21
C LEU A 60 0.19 16.38 -10.13
N ASP A 61 0.58 17.53 -9.58
CA ASP A 61 1.00 18.69 -10.36
C ASP A 61 2.26 18.39 -11.19
N LEU A 62 3.14 17.52 -10.69
CA LEU A 62 4.34 17.08 -11.38
C LEU A 62 4.09 15.92 -12.35
N ALA A 63 3.32 14.91 -11.93
CA ALA A 63 3.20 13.65 -12.65
C ALA A 63 2.02 13.61 -13.65
N MET A 64 0.96 14.37 -13.38
CA MET A 64 -0.29 14.38 -14.15
C MET A 64 -0.86 15.81 -14.28
N PRO A 65 -0.08 16.76 -14.84
CA PRO A 65 -0.47 18.17 -14.94
C PRO A 65 -1.68 18.44 -15.83
N GLU A 66 -2.13 17.46 -16.61
CA GLU A 66 -3.32 17.53 -17.45
C GLU A 66 -4.63 17.32 -16.67
N LEU A 67 -4.58 16.75 -15.47
CA LEU A 67 -5.78 16.48 -14.68
C LEU A 67 -6.48 17.76 -14.27
N SER A 68 -7.81 17.78 -14.35
CA SER A 68 -8.61 18.88 -13.82
C SER A 68 -8.47 18.98 -12.29
N SER A 69 -8.70 20.18 -11.75
CA SER A 69 -8.67 20.39 -10.29
C SER A 69 -9.67 19.51 -9.54
N ALA A 70 -10.80 19.15 -10.17
CA ALA A 70 -11.77 18.23 -9.61
C ALA A 70 -11.23 16.80 -9.50
N GLU A 71 -10.56 16.32 -10.54
CA GLU A 71 -9.92 15.00 -10.56
C GLU A 71 -8.78 14.90 -9.56
N ARG A 72 -7.91 15.90 -9.49
CA ARG A 72 -6.81 15.94 -8.50
C ARG A 72 -7.35 15.87 -7.07
N ARG A 73 -8.36 16.67 -6.74
CA ARG A 73 -9.02 16.61 -5.42
C ARG A 73 -9.67 15.26 -5.14
N ARG A 74 -10.28 14.63 -6.15
CA ARG A 74 -10.86 13.28 -6.02
C ARG A 74 -9.77 12.24 -5.73
N ILE A 75 -8.66 12.28 -6.47
CA ILE A 75 -7.53 11.36 -6.28
C ILE A 75 -6.88 11.59 -4.92
N ALA A 76 -6.62 12.84 -4.53
CA ALA A 76 -6.04 13.19 -3.24
C ALA A 76 -6.85 12.68 -2.03
N ARG A 77 -8.17 12.49 -2.19
CA ARG A 77 -9.03 11.85 -1.16
C ARG A 77 -8.98 10.31 -1.19
N ARG A 78 -8.75 9.70 -2.35
CA ARG A 78 -8.79 8.24 -2.53
C ARG A 78 -7.44 7.56 -2.32
N VAL A 79 -6.34 8.23 -2.62
CA VAL A 79 -4.98 7.69 -2.45
C VAL A 79 -4.75 7.20 -1.01
N PRO A 80 -5.09 7.96 0.05
CA PRO A 80 -4.87 7.46 1.40
C PRO A 80 -5.79 6.29 1.80
N ASP A 81 -6.99 6.17 1.23
CA ASP A 81 -7.85 4.98 1.42
C ASP A 81 -7.18 3.73 0.84
N ASN A 82 -6.67 3.83 -0.40
CA ASN A 82 -5.92 2.74 -1.01
C ASN A 82 -4.66 2.39 -0.19
N PHE A 83 -3.94 3.39 0.32
CA PHE A 83 -2.78 3.18 1.18
C PHE A 83 -3.17 2.42 2.47
N GLY A 84 -4.22 2.85 3.17
CA GLY A 84 -4.66 2.21 4.40
C GLY A 84 -5.06 0.74 4.19
N ARG A 85 -5.78 0.45 3.10
CA ARG A 85 -6.12 -0.92 2.67
C ARG A 85 -4.87 -1.76 2.42
N THR A 86 -3.93 -1.21 1.65
CA THR A 86 -2.68 -1.91 1.29
C THR A 86 -1.86 -2.26 2.54
N VAL A 87 -1.69 -1.30 3.46
CA VAL A 87 -0.96 -1.54 4.71
C VAL A 87 -1.60 -2.67 5.49
N ILE A 88 -2.90 -2.60 5.76
CA ILE A 88 -3.52 -3.61 6.60
C ILE A 88 -3.62 -4.99 5.93
N GLU A 89 -3.74 -5.04 4.61
CA GLU A 89 -3.64 -6.29 3.84
C GLU A 89 -2.27 -6.94 4.04
N ILE A 90 -1.17 -6.19 3.91
CA ILE A 90 0.20 -6.71 4.12
C ILE A 90 0.37 -7.31 5.53
N TYR A 91 -0.22 -6.69 6.55
CA TYR A 91 -0.16 -7.19 7.93
C TYR A 91 -1.14 -8.33 8.24
N SER A 92 -2.00 -8.73 7.29
CA SER A 92 -3.04 -9.74 7.52
C SER A 92 -2.57 -11.19 7.35
N GLY A 93 -1.27 -11.43 7.11
CA GLY A 93 -0.66 -12.76 7.13
C GLY A 93 -1.33 -13.76 6.17
N GLU A 94 -1.68 -14.94 6.69
CA GLU A 94 -2.24 -16.04 5.90
C GLU A 94 -3.55 -15.67 5.17
N GLU A 95 -4.39 -14.82 5.77
CA GLU A 95 -5.64 -14.36 5.14
C GLU A 95 -5.35 -13.58 3.85
N PHE A 96 -4.28 -12.77 3.87
CA PHE A 96 -3.83 -12.03 2.69
C PHE A 96 -3.19 -12.94 1.65
N VAL A 97 -2.32 -13.86 2.07
CA VAL A 97 -1.69 -14.85 1.17
C VAL A 97 -2.75 -15.68 0.45
N ALA A 98 -3.75 -16.20 1.17
CA ALA A 98 -4.83 -16.97 0.57
C ALA A 98 -5.63 -16.15 -0.47
N ARG A 99 -5.90 -14.87 -0.18
CA ARG A 99 -6.56 -13.96 -1.13
C ARG A 99 -5.67 -13.69 -2.36
N ALA A 100 -4.38 -13.45 -2.15
CA ALA A 100 -3.42 -13.15 -3.21
C ALA A 100 -3.24 -14.34 -4.17
N GLN A 101 -3.13 -15.55 -3.63
CA GLN A 101 -3.03 -16.78 -4.43
C GLN A 101 -4.31 -17.07 -5.22
N ALA A 102 -5.48 -16.69 -4.69
CA ALA A 102 -6.76 -16.81 -5.39
C ALA A 102 -7.00 -15.69 -6.43
N ALA A 103 -6.11 -14.69 -6.51
CA ALA A 103 -6.28 -13.57 -7.44
C ALA A 103 -6.12 -14.03 -8.90
N LYS A 104 -7.03 -13.60 -9.76
CA LYS A 104 -6.94 -13.87 -11.20
C LYS A 104 -5.87 -12.98 -11.81
N LEU A 105 -4.89 -13.60 -12.45
CA LEU A 105 -3.85 -12.90 -13.18
C LEU A 105 -4.37 -12.50 -14.56
N GLU A 106 -4.51 -11.20 -14.79
CA GLU A 106 -5.10 -10.61 -16.00
C GLU A 106 -4.16 -9.58 -16.64
N GLY A 107 -4.42 -9.22 -17.89
CA GLY A 107 -3.68 -8.20 -18.64
C GLY A 107 -2.79 -8.74 -19.77
N PRO A 108 -2.23 -7.83 -20.60
CA PRO A 108 -1.55 -8.20 -21.84
C PRO A 108 -0.24 -8.99 -21.61
N GLY A 109 0.41 -8.81 -20.45
CA GLY A 109 1.69 -9.47 -20.12
C GLY A 109 1.56 -10.93 -19.67
N VAL A 110 0.35 -11.42 -19.39
CA VAL A 110 0.15 -12.74 -18.74
C VAL A 110 0.57 -13.90 -19.63
N ALA A 111 0.24 -13.85 -20.92
CA ALA A 111 0.63 -14.89 -21.87
C ALA A 111 2.16 -14.98 -22.00
N ALA A 112 2.84 -13.83 -22.08
CA ALA A 112 4.30 -13.77 -22.16
C ALA A 112 4.98 -14.31 -20.89
N LEU A 113 4.41 -14.00 -19.71
CA LEU A 113 4.91 -14.52 -18.43
C LEU A 113 4.77 -16.04 -18.34
N LYS A 114 3.60 -16.59 -18.73
CA LYS A 114 3.37 -18.05 -18.76
C LYS A 114 4.33 -18.75 -19.73
N ALA A 115 4.50 -18.21 -20.93
CA ALA A 115 5.44 -18.76 -21.91
C ALA A 115 6.89 -18.75 -21.41
N ALA A 116 7.32 -17.68 -20.72
CA ALA A 116 8.66 -17.61 -20.13
C ALA A 116 8.86 -18.66 -19.01
N ARG A 117 7.86 -18.85 -18.15
CA ARG A 117 7.86 -19.91 -17.13
C ARG A 117 7.98 -21.29 -17.75
N ASP A 118 7.16 -21.59 -18.77
CA ASP A 118 7.12 -22.91 -19.41
C ASP A 118 8.43 -23.22 -20.15
N ALA A 119 9.08 -22.19 -20.70
CA ALA A 119 10.40 -22.28 -21.31
C ALA A 119 11.57 -22.25 -20.29
N ARG A 120 11.31 -22.20 -18.99
CA ARG A 120 12.31 -22.03 -17.90
C ARG A 120 13.25 -20.85 -18.14
N ARG A 121 12.75 -19.78 -18.75
CA ARG A 121 13.50 -18.55 -19.00
C ARG A 121 13.45 -17.65 -17.76
N PRO A 122 14.58 -17.15 -17.25
CA PRO A 122 14.58 -16.18 -16.16
C PRO A 122 13.74 -14.94 -16.49
N VAL A 123 13.00 -14.43 -15.51
CA VAL A 123 12.13 -13.25 -15.64
C VAL A 123 12.44 -12.27 -14.51
N ILE A 124 12.48 -10.99 -14.84
CA ILE A 124 12.48 -9.91 -13.86
C ILE A 124 11.08 -9.27 -13.88
N LEU A 125 10.40 -9.30 -12.74
CA LEU A 125 9.15 -8.59 -12.54
C LEU A 125 9.46 -7.24 -11.88
N VAL A 126 9.13 -6.14 -12.56
CA VAL A 126 9.34 -4.78 -12.03
C VAL A 126 7.99 -4.19 -11.67
N THR A 127 7.81 -3.87 -10.39
CA THR A 127 6.55 -3.31 -9.86
C THR A 127 6.77 -1.89 -9.35
N ALA A 128 5.89 -0.97 -9.73
CA ALA A 128 5.75 0.30 -9.03
C ALA A 128 4.94 0.10 -7.73
N HIS A 129 5.00 1.07 -6.82
CA HIS A 129 4.22 1.08 -5.58
C HIS A 129 2.74 1.46 -5.85
N PHE A 130 2.06 0.63 -6.66
CA PHE A 130 0.66 0.78 -7.02
C PHE A 130 -0.19 -0.40 -6.55
N GLY A 131 -1.43 -0.10 -6.17
CA GLY A 131 -2.32 -1.08 -5.56
C GLY A 131 -1.64 -1.72 -4.35
N ASN A 132 -1.81 -3.03 -4.22
CA ASN A 132 -1.03 -3.83 -3.27
C ASN A 132 0.10 -4.56 -4.02
N TYR A 133 1.30 -3.97 -3.97
CA TYR A 133 2.51 -4.47 -4.60
C TYR A 133 3.11 -5.70 -3.90
N ASP A 134 2.51 -6.16 -2.80
CA ASP A 134 2.88 -7.41 -2.11
C ASP A 134 2.21 -8.63 -2.76
N VAL A 135 1.09 -8.44 -3.47
CA VAL A 135 0.33 -9.55 -4.10
C VAL A 135 1.20 -10.45 -4.98
N PRO A 136 2.13 -9.96 -5.82
CA PRO A 136 2.95 -10.83 -6.66
C PRO A 136 3.98 -11.69 -5.91
N ARG A 137 4.25 -11.39 -4.63
CA ARG A 137 5.25 -12.09 -3.79
C ARG A 137 4.64 -12.88 -2.63
N ALA A 138 3.32 -12.81 -2.47
CA ALA A 138 2.58 -13.49 -1.41
C ALA A 138 2.40 -14.99 -1.68
#